data_AF-L9XN08-F1
#
_entry.id   AF-L9XN08-F1
#
_cell.length_a   1.000
_cell.length_b   1.000
_cell.length_c   1.000
_cell.angle_alpha   90.00
_cell.angle_beta   90.00
_cell.angle_gamma   90.00
#
_symmetry.space_group_name_H-M   'P 1'
#
loop_
_entity.id
_entity.type
_entity.pdbx_description
1 polymer ?
#
loop_
_entity_poly.entity_id
_entity_poly.type
_entity_poly.pdbx_seq_one_letter_code
_entity_poly.pdbx_strand_id
1 'polypeptide(L)'
;MTEDRSAADIFRLLADETRIDILRAVAVAQSEREQVGSGAAELAFSEIYERVAVENTSKLSYHLGELAGTYLRKRDDGYSLSHAGERIVRFILSRNYERPASFGPEPVAGTCLFCGAEALEARLSHQFFRIDCTACDQQVTGQPITPAQVETRDGDELIRSVKFQSTADFRQIRRGMCPEATVLWLRHLPSVSSPTYSLTSLAP
;
A
#
# COMPACT_ATOMS: atom_id res chain seq x y z
N MET A 1 -18.06 -8.66 -26.78
CA MET A 1 -16.71 -9.21 -26.94
C MET A 1 -15.75 -8.17 -26.42
N THR A 2 -15.17 -8.38 -25.25
CA THR A 2 -14.12 -7.50 -24.73
C THR A 2 -12.85 -7.90 -25.46
N GLU A 3 -12.30 -7.02 -26.30
CA GLU A 3 -10.94 -7.23 -26.82
C GLU A 3 -10.01 -7.43 -25.62
N ASP A 4 -9.30 -8.55 -25.60
CA ASP A 4 -8.35 -8.87 -24.55
C ASP A 4 -7.14 -7.94 -24.72
N ARG A 5 -7.22 -6.75 -24.11
CA ARG A 5 -6.13 -5.77 -24.12
C ARG A 5 -4.97 -6.37 -23.35
N SER A 6 -3.78 -6.33 -23.95
CA SER A 6 -2.59 -6.83 -23.28
C SER A 6 -2.30 -6.00 -22.01
N ALA A 7 -1.56 -6.59 -21.07
CA ALA A 7 -1.08 -5.85 -19.90
C ALA A 7 -0.31 -4.59 -20.31
N ALA A 8 0.49 -4.66 -21.38
CA ALA A 8 1.23 -3.52 -21.91
C ALA A 8 0.28 -2.40 -22.37
N ASP A 9 -0.85 -2.72 -22.98
CA ASP A 9 -1.83 -1.71 -23.41
C ASP A 9 -2.50 -1.02 -22.22
N ILE A 10 -2.85 -1.81 -21.20
CA ILE A 10 -3.44 -1.30 -19.95
C ILE A 10 -2.46 -0.37 -19.22
N PHE A 11 -1.18 -0.74 -19.13
CA PHE A 11 -0.16 0.11 -18.51
C PHE A 11 0.19 1.34 -19.35
N ARG A 12 0.11 1.26 -20.69
CA ARG A 12 0.34 2.41 -21.57
C ARG A 12 -0.65 3.54 -21.32
N LEU A 13 -1.87 3.24 -20.89
CA LEU A 13 -2.84 4.26 -20.48
C LEU A 13 -2.28 5.15 -19.36
N LEU A 14 -1.40 4.64 -18.49
CA LEU A 14 -0.82 5.37 -17.37
C LEU A 14 0.47 6.13 -17.74
N ALA A 15 0.94 6.03 -18.97
CA ALA A 15 2.09 6.79 -19.48
C ALA A 15 1.71 8.23 -19.87
N ASP A 16 0.82 8.85 -19.10
CA ASP A 16 0.27 10.20 -19.30
C ASP A 16 0.00 10.79 -17.91
N GLU A 17 0.62 11.93 -17.60
CA GLU A 17 0.58 12.57 -16.29
C GLU A 17 -0.84 12.99 -15.89
N THR A 18 -1.63 13.53 -16.82
CA THR A 18 -3.01 13.94 -16.56
C THR A 18 -3.88 12.76 -16.13
N ARG A 19 -3.66 11.57 -16.72
CA ARG A 19 -4.37 10.36 -16.30
C ARG A 19 -3.97 9.89 -14.91
N ILE A 20 -2.70 10.02 -14.52
CA ILE A 20 -2.27 9.76 -13.14
C ILE A 20 -2.93 10.75 -12.17
N ASP A 21 -2.95 12.04 -12.51
CA ASP A 21 -3.56 13.08 -11.69
C ASP A 21 -5.06 12.89 -11.51
N ILE A 22 -5.78 12.46 -12.56
CA ILE A 22 -7.19 12.07 -12.46
C ILE A 22 -7.37 10.95 -11.42
N LEU A 23 -6.58 9.88 -11.48
CA LEU A 23 -6.70 8.77 -10.53
C LEU A 23 -6.44 9.24 -9.09
N ARG A 24 -5.41 10.07 -8.88
CA ARG A 24 -5.10 10.65 -7.55
C ARG A 24 -6.22 11.54 -7.06
N ALA A 25 -6.73 12.45 -7.89
CA ALA A 25 -7.83 13.34 -7.55
C ALA A 25 -9.08 12.56 -7.15
N VAL A 26 -9.41 11.49 -7.90
CA VAL A 26 -10.54 10.62 -7.57
C VAL A 26 -10.33 9.93 -6.23
N ALA A 27 -9.14 9.36 -5.98
CA ALA A 27 -8.83 8.69 -4.72
C ALA A 27 -8.88 9.62 -3.50
N VAL A 28 -8.32 10.83 -3.62
CA VAL A 28 -8.32 11.83 -2.55
C VAL A 28 -9.75 12.26 -2.24
N ALA A 29 -10.53 12.64 -3.25
CA ALA A 29 -11.91 13.05 -3.03
C ALA A 29 -12.80 11.92 -2.48
N GLN A 30 -12.54 10.66 -2.85
CA GLN A 30 -13.20 9.52 -2.22
C GLN A 30 -12.83 9.36 -0.75
N SER A 31 -11.58 9.64 -0.36
CA SER A 31 -11.13 9.56 1.04
C SER A 31 -11.67 10.70 1.91
N GLU A 32 -11.95 11.86 1.32
CA GLU A 32 -12.55 13.02 1.99
C GLU A 32 -14.05 12.81 2.30
N ARG A 33 -14.72 11.91 1.58
CA ARG A 33 -16.14 11.62 1.80
C ARG A 33 -16.32 10.69 2.99
N GLU A 34 -16.99 11.20 4.03
CA GLU A 34 -17.36 10.45 5.26
C GLU A 34 -18.36 9.30 5.05
N GLN A 35 -18.79 9.03 3.80
CA GLN A 35 -19.77 7.98 3.52
C GLN A 35 -19.11 6.59 3.54
N VAL A 36 -19.15 5.96 4.71
CA VAL A 36 -18.83 4.55 4.95
C VAL A 36 -19.93 3.66 4.37
N GLY A 37 -20.05 3.64 3.04
CA GLY A 37 -20.68 2.55 2.30
C GLY A 37 -19.62 1.55 1.86
N SER A 38 -20.00 0.30 1.58
CA SER A 38 -19.08 -0.73 1.07
C SER A 38 -18.65 -0.53 -0.40
N GLY A 39 -18.85 0.67 -0.97
CA GLY A 39 -18.61 0.99 -2.37
C GLY A 39 -17.82 2.28 -2.55
N ALA A 40 -17.11 2.39 -3.68
CA ALA A 40 -16.33 3.56 -4.03
C ALA A 40 -17.26 4.74 -4.39
N ALA A 41 -17.12 5.88 -3.70
CA ALA A 41 -17.96 7.05 -3.93
C ALA A 41 -17.77 7.62 -5.35
N GLU A 42 -18.86 8.05 -5.98
CA GLU A 42 -18.83 8.50 -7.38
C GLU A 42 -18.63 10.02 -7.46
N LEU A 43 -17.72 10.47 -8.32
CA LEU A 43 -17.44 11.88 -8.53
C LEU A 43 -18.01 12.35 -9.86
N ALA A 44 -18.75 13.46 -9.83
CA ALA A 44 -19.24 14.10 -11.02
C ALA A 44 -18.08 14.64 -11.87
N PHE A 45 -18.31 14.80 -13.18
CA PHE A 45 -17.30 15.35 -14.09
C PHE A 45 -16.76 16.70 -13.63
N SER A 46 -17.63 17.60 -13.15
CA SER A 46 -17.25 18.93 -12.66
C SER A 46 -16.35 18.85 -11.44
N GLU A 47 -16.61 17.93 -10.50
CA GLU A 47 -15.78 17.75 -9.31
C GLU A 47 -14.36 17.30 -9.67
N ILE A 48 -14.23 16.45 -10.70
CA ILE A 48 -12.92 16.02 -11.22
C ILE A 48 -12.24 17.17 -11.96
N TYR A 49 -12.97 17.92 -12.77
CA TYR A 49 -12.44 19.07 -13.52
C TYR A 49 -11.86 20.15 -12.61
N GLU A 50 -12.48 20.40 -11.45
CA GLU A 50 -11.98 21.36 -10.46
C GLU A 50 -10.70 20.91 -9.75
N ARG A 51 -10.39 19.61 -9.76
CA ARG A 51 -9.25 19.01 -9.03
C ARG A 51 -8.05 18.67 -9.91
N VAL A 52 -8.23 18.64 -11.23
CA VAL A 52 -7.20 18.22 -12.18
C VAL A 52 -6.75 19.40 -13.01
N ALA A 53 -5.44 19.63 -13.09
CA ALA A 53 -4.86 20.64 -13.96
C ALA A 53 -4.96 20.18 -15.43
N VAL A 54 -6.08 20.50 -16.08
CA VAL A 54 -6.36 20.15 -17.48
C VAL A 54 -6.84 21.37 -18.24
N GLU A 55 -6.36 21.55 -19.48
CA GLU A 55 -6.59 22.78 -20.25
C GLU A 55 -8.07 23.07 -20.53
N ASN A 56 -8.86 22.03 -20.78
CA ASN A 56 -10.27 22.19 -21.12
C ASN A 56 -11.08 20.90 -20.87
N THR A 57 -12.39 21.03 -20.94
CA THR A 57 -13.36 19.95 -20.71
C THR A 57 -13.27 18.84 -21.77
N SER A 58 -12.88 19.16 -23.01
CA SER A 58 -12.71 18.16 -24.07
C SER A 58 -11.53 17.23 -23.79
N LYS A 59 -10.39 17.77 -23.33
CA LYS A 59 -9.25 16.97 -22.89
C LYS A 59 -9.61 16.10 -21.69
N LEU A 60 -10.28 16.66 -20.68
CA LEU A 60 -10.72 15.85 -19.53
C LEU A 60 -11.64 14.70 -19.97
N SER A 61 -12.60 14.99 -20.85
CA SER A 61 -13.52 13.97 -21.39
C SER A 61 -12.77 12.85 -22.12
N TYR A 62 -11.74 13.19 -22.89
CA TYR A 62 -10.86 12.22 -23.52
C TYR A 62 -10.14 11.34 -22.49
N HIS A 63 -9.45 11.92 -21.51
CA HIS A 63 -8.72 11.14 -20.50
C HIS A 63 -9.65 10.27 -19.64
N LEU A 64 -10.82 10.76 -19.26
CA LEU A 64 -11.83 9.98 -18.55
C LEU A 64 -12.37 8.83 -19.40
N GLY A 65 -12.55 9.04 -20.71
CA GLY A 65 -12.94 7.99 -21.64
C GLY A 65 -11.89 6.88 -21.74
N GLU A 66 -10.62 7.25 -21.84
CA GLU A 66 -9.48 6.31 -21.91
C GLU A 66 -9.32 5.47 -20.63
N LEU A 67 -9.57 6.08 -19.47
CA LEU A 67 -9.47 5.41 -18.17
C LEU A 67 -10.69 4.55 -17.84
N ALA A 68 -11.86 4.87 -18.39
CA ALA A 68 -13.11 4.17 -18.14
C ALA A 68 -13.03 2.70 -18.61
N GLY A 69 -13.64 1.81 -17.83
CA GLY A 69 -13.62 0.36 -18.06
C GLY A 69 -12.37 -0.33 -17.51
N THR A 70 -11.23 0.37 -17.42
CA THR A 70 -9.98 -0.19 -16.86
C THR A 70 -9.76 0.26 -15.42
N TYR A 71 -9.53 1.55 -15.22
CA TYR A 71 -9.14 2.14 -13.95
C TYR A 71 -10.27 2.93 -13.32
N LEU A 72 -11.21 3.41 -14.14
CA LEU A 72 -12.45 4.04 -13.69
C LEU A 72 -13.66 3.20 -14.07
N ARG A 73 -14.68 3.23 -13.22
CA ARG A 73 -16.05 2.85 -13.55
C ARG A 73 -16.79 4.14 -13.84
N LYS A 74 -17.49 4.19 -14.97
CA LYS A 74 -18.39 5.29 -15.32
C LYS A 74 -19.82 4.83 -15.06
N ARG A 75 -20.60 5.62 -14.34
CA ARG A 75 -22.06 5.48 -14.23
C ARG A 75 -22.76 6.76 -14.67
N ASP A 76 -24.06 6.78 -14.48
CA ASP A 76 -24.93 7.89 -14.89
C ASP A 76 -24.59 9.18 -14.12
N ASP A 77 -24.18 9.07 -12.86
CA ASP A 77 -23.91 10.17 -11.94
C ASP A 77 -22.42 10.53 -11.79
N GLY A 78 -21.50 9.73 -12.32
CA GLY A 78 -20.09 10.09 -12.29
C GLY A 78 -19.10 8.96 -12.56
N TYR A 79 -17.93 9.12 -11.94
CA TYR A 79 -16.80 8.21 -12.06
C TYR A 79 -16.33 7.75 -10.67
N SER A 80 -16.05 6.46 -10.54
CA SER A 80 -15.40 5.89 -9.36
C SER A 80 -14.16 5.10 -9.79
N LEU A 81 -13.23 4.83 -8.89
CA LEU A 81 -12.18 3.85 -9.17
C LEU A 81 -12.79 2.46 -9.44
N SER A 82 -12.18 1.73 -10.38
CA SER A 82 -12.34 0.28 -10.50
C SER A 82 -11.43 -0.42 -9.49
N HIS A 83 -11.51 -1.76 -9.38
CA HIS A 83 -10.56 -2.50 -8.55
C HIS A 83 -9.10 -2.30 -9.01
N ALA A 84 -8.85 -2.29 -10.32
CA ALA A 84 -7.51 -2.01 -10.85
C ALA A 84 -7.09 -0.57 -10.55
N GLY A 85 -8.02 0.39 -10.65
CA GLY A 85 -7.82 1.79 -10.27
C GLY A 85 -7.42 1.94 -8.79
N GLU A 86 -8.14 1.28 -7.88
CA GLU A 86 -7.85 1.27 -6.45
C GLU A 86 -6.47 0.71 -6.15
N ARG A 87 -6.08 -0.41 -6.78
CA ARG A 87 -4.76 -1.00 -6.56
C ARG A 87 -3.64 -0.12 -7.08
N ILE A 88 -3.77 0.43 -8.29
CA ILE A 88 -2.70 1.24 -8.88
C ILE A 88 -2.56 2.59 -8.19
N VAL A 89 -3.68 3.24 -7.83
CA VAL A 89 -3.60 4.55 -7.16
C VAL A 89 -2.99 4.43 -5.76
N ARG A 90 -3.23 3.31 -5.04
CA ARG A 90 -2.54 3.04 -3.76
C ARG A 90 -1.04 2.92 -3.95
N PHE A 91 -0.59 2.20 -4.99
CA PHE A 91 0.83 2.09 -5.34
C PHE A 91 1.44 3.45 -5.68
N ILE A 92 0.70 4.31 -6.40
CA ILE A 92 1.13 5.66 -6.75
C ILE A 92 1.21 6.55 -5.51
N LEU A 93 0.16 6.59 -4.69
CA LEU A 93 0.09 7.42 -3.49
C LEU A 93 1.10 6.99 -2.42
N SER A 94 1.40 5.70 -2.33
CA SER A 94 2.43 5.18 -1.44
C SER A 94 3.86 5.38 -1.97
N ARG A 95 3.98 5.80 -3.23
CA ARG A 95 5.24 5.99 -3.96
C ARG A 95 6.10 4.73 -4.01
N ASN A 96 5.50 3.56 -4.14
CA ASN A 96 6.25 2.28 -4.12
C ASN A 96 7.20 2.06 -5.31
N TYR A 97 7.22 2.99 -6.28
CA TYR A 97 8.21 3.07 -7.36
C TYR A 97 9.49 3.83 -6.95
N GLU A 98 9.52 4.44 -5.76
CA GLU A 98 10.67 5.18 -5.22
C GLU A 98 11.41 4.38 -4.16
N ARG A 99 12.61 4.86 -3.79
CA ARG A 99 13.36 4.34 -2.66
C ARG A 99 13.05 5.19 -1.42
N PRO A 100 12.70 4.59 -0.26
CA PRO A 100 12.48 5.37 0.95
C PRO A 100 13.77 6.06 1.39
N ALA A 101 13.63 7.23 2.03
CA ALA A 101 14.74 7.89 2.70
C ALA A 101 15.33 6.98 3.79
N SER A 102 16.60 7.17 4.13
CA SER A 102 17.22 6.43 5.24
C SER A 102 16.57 6.78 6.58
N PHE A 103 16.49 5.81 7.47
CA PHE A 103 15.99 5.98 8.83
C PHE A 103 16.80 5.11 9.79
N GLY A 104 17.05 5.62 10.99
CA GLY A 104 17.79 4.95 12.04
C GLY A 104 19.31 4.92 11.87
N PRO A 105 20.02 4.30 12.82
CA PRO A 105 19.48 3.53 13.95
C PRO A 105 18.74 4.41 14.99
N GLU A 106 17.55 3.98 15.40
CA GLU A 106 16.74 4.61 16.46
C GLU A 106 16.44 3.60 17.57
N PRO A 107 16.65 3.91 18.85
CA PRO A 107 16.30 3.02 19.96
C PRO A 107 14.80 2.68 19.98
N VAL A 108 14.46 1.43 20.28
CA VAL A 108 13.07 0.97 20.40
C VAL A 108 12.83 0.35 21.76
N ALA A 109 11.82 0.85 22.49
CA ALA A 109 11.35 0.19 23.70
C ALA A 109 10.79 -1.21 23.39
N GLY A 110 11.29 -2.21 24.11
CA GLY A 110 10.86 -3.60 24.04
C GLY A 110 11.96 -4.57 24.47
N THR A 111 11.61 -5.84 24.55
CA THR A 111 12.53 -6.92 24.93
C THR A 111 12.77 -7.84 23.74
N CYS A 112 14.03 -8.21 23.51
CA CYS A 112 14.38 -9.18 22.47
C CYS A 112 13.80 -10.55 22.81
N LEU A 113 13.01 -11.12 21.88
CA LEU A 113 12.40 -12.45 22.05
C LEU A 113 13.42 -13.61 21.99
N PHE A 114 14.64 -13.34 21.54
CA PHE A 114 15.70 -14.36 21.43
C PHE A 114 16.61 -14.42 22.66
N CYS A 115 16.97 -13.28 23.25
CA CYS A 115 17.95 -13.21 24.33
C CYS A 115 17.47 -12.48 25.59
N GLY A 116 16.28 -11.88 25.58
CA GLY A 116 15.73 -11.16 26.73
C GLY A 116 16.32 -9.77 27.00
N ALA A 117 17.25 -9.29 26.17
CA ALA A 117 17.84 -7.96 26.34
C ALA A 117 16.91 -6.83 25.87
N GLU A 118 16.99 -5.65 26.51
CA GLU A 118 16.30 -4.41 26.13
C GLU A 118 17.18 -3.51 25.24
N ALA A 119 17.82 -4.12 24.24
CA ALA A 119 18.81 -3.48 23.38
C ALA A 119 18.35 -3.53 21.91
N LEU A 120 17.17 -2.95 21.63
CA LEU A 120 16.55 -2.99 20.30
C LEU A 120 16.74 -1.66 19.57
N GLU A 121 17.10 -1.74 18.28
CA GLU A 121 17.21 -0.59 17.39
C GLU A 121 16.41 -0.81 16.12
N ALA A 122 15.69 0.23 15.69
CA ALA A 122 15.01 0.30 14.42
C ALA A 122 15.89 0.97 13.37
N ARG A 123 15.86 0.44 12.15
CA ARG A 123 16.52 1.03 10.99
C ARG A 123 15.83 0.63 9.70
N LEU A 124 15.98 1.45 8.67
CA LEU A 124 15.65 1.05 7.31
C LEU A 124 16.81 0.32 6.66
N SER A 125 16.52 -0.85 6.11
CA SER A 125 17.44 -1.63 5.30
C SER A 125 16.76 -1.91 3.97
N HIS A 126 17.19 -1.22 2.91
CA HIS A 126 16.49 -1.19 1.62
C HIS A 126 15.04 -0.68 1.79
N GLN A 127 14.03 -1.49 1.47
CA GLN A 127 12.61 -1.15 1.59
C GLN A 127 11.96 -1.83 2.81
N PHE A 128 12.79 -2.29 3.77
CA PHE A 128 12.32 -2.95 5.00
C PHE A 128 12.65 -2.12 6.22
N PHE A 129 11.63 -1.85 7.03
CA PHE A 129 11.79 -1.40 8.40
C PHE A 129 12.15 -2.61 9.26
N ARG A 130 13.34 -2.60 9.84
CA ARG A 130 13.86 -3.68 10.68
C ARG A 130 13.96 -3.22 12.12
N ILE A 131 13.71 -4.14 13.03
CA ILE A 131 14.12 -4.02 14.43
C ILE A 131 15.11 -5.14 14.69
N ASP A 132 16.33 -4.76 15.06
CA ASP A 132 17.41 -5.68 15.39
C ASP A 132 17.79 -5.55 16.87
N CYS A 133 18.26 -6.63 17.48
CA CYS A 133 18.81 -6.63 18.84
C CYS A 133 20.33 -6.47 18.76
N THR A 134 20.89 -5.41 19.34
CA THR A 134 22.35 -5.15 19.33
C THR A 134 23.13 -6.02 20.32
N ALA A 135 22.45 -6.71 21.24
CA ALA A 135 23.09 -7.63 22.18
C ALA A 135 23.35 -9.04 21.61
N CYS A 136 22.58 -9.48 20.60
CA CYS A 136 22.70 -10.82 20.03
C CYS A 136 22.62 -10.86 18.49
N ASP A 137 22.67 -9.69 17.85
CA ASP A 137 22.65 -9.48 16.40
C ASP A 137 21.46 -10.13 15.65
N GLN A 138 20.38 -10.44 16.36
CA GLN A 138 19.19 -11.05 15.76
C GLN A 138 18.22 -9.99 15.23
N GLN A 139 17.67 -10.25 14.05
CA GLN A 139 16.53 -9.50 13.54
C GLN A 139 15.26 -9.95 14.26
N VAL A 140 14.69 -9.08 15.09
CA VAL A 140 13.45 -9.34 15.84
C VAL A 140 12.24 -9.25 14.93
N THR A 141 12.20 -8.24 14.06
CA THR A 141 11.15 -8.11 13.04
C THR A 141 11.65 -7.37 11.82
N GLY A 142 11.00 -7.60 10.69
CA GLY A 142 11.19 -6.83 9.46
C GLY A 142 9.90 -6.79 8.67
N GLN A 143 9.52 -5.61 8.21
CA GLN A 143 8.34 -5.44 7.36
C GLN A 143 8.61 -4.49 6.20
N PRO A 144 7.99 -4.71 5.03
CA PRO A 144 8.00 -3.73 3.95
C PRO A 144 7.46 -2.39 4.42
N ILE A 145 8.03 -1.30 3.91
CA ILE A 145 7.56 0.04 4.19
C ILE A 145 7.53 0.87 2.91
N THR A 146 6.53 1.72 2.80
CA THR A 146 6.33 2.58 1.63
C THR A 146 7.12 3.88 1.80
N PRO A 147 7.69 4.48 0.73
CA PRO A 147 8.35 5.77 0.84
C PRO A 147 7.46 6.87 1.43
N ALA A 148 6.17 6.88 1.06
CA ALA A 148 5.20 7.81 1.66
C ALA A 148 5.08 7.64 3.19
N GLN A 149 5.22 6.42 3.73
CA GLN A 149 5.19 6.24 5.19
C GLN A 149 6.36 6.90 5.90
N VAL A 150 7.55 6.84 5.28
CA VAL A 150 8.79 7.41 5.83
C VAL A 150 8.80 8.93 5.70
N GLU A 151 8.26 9.49 4.61
CA GLU A 151 8.21 10.95 4.40
C GLU A 151 7.19 11.67 5.30
N THR A 152 6.09 11.00 5.66
CA THR A 152 4.94 11.64 6.33
C THR A 152 4.95 11.53 7.84
N ARG A 153 5.94 10.83 8.44
CA ARG A 153 5.98 10.54 9.87
C ARG A 153 7.35 10.87 10.42
N ASP A 154 7.39 11.42 11.62
CA ASP A 154 8.62 11.47 12.40
C ASP A 154 9.04 10.06 12.87
N GLY A 155 10.21 9.94 13.50
CA GLY A 155 10.75 8.63 13.88
C GLY A 155 9.86 7.85 14.84
N ASP A 156 9.29 8.51 15.85
CA ASP A 156 8.42 7.88 16.84
C ASP A 156 7.07 7.49 16.24
N GLU A 157 6.50 8.33 15.38
CA GLU A 157 5.30 8.05 14.60
C GLU A 157 5.51 6.88 13.64
N LEU A 158 6.67 6.81 12.98
CA LEU A 158 7.03 5.72 12.08
C LEU A 158 7.11 4.40 12.84
N ILE A 159 7.86 4.36 13.95
CA ILE A 159 7.98 3.18 14.82
C ILE A 159 6.59 2.73 15.30
N ARG A 160 5.76 3.66 15.80
CA ARG A 160 4.41 3.35 16.26
C ARG A 160 3.52 2.81 15.13
N SER A 161 3.56 3.43 13.96
CA SER A 161 2.79 3.01 12.80
C SER A 161 3.17 1.60 12.34
N VAL A 162 4.47 1.29 12.30
CA VAL A 162 4.95 -0.05 11.93
C VAL A 162 4.52 -1.07 12.97
N LYS A 163 4.67 -0.79 14.27
CA LYS A 163 4.20 -1.69 15.35
C LYS A 163 2.70 -2.02 15.23
N PHE A 164 1.88 -1.02 14.91
CA PHE A 164 0.44 -1.21 14.70
C PHE A 164 0.16 -2.11 13.48
N GLN A 165 0.82 -1.84 12.35
CA GLN A 165 0.69 -2.65 11.13
C GLN A 165 1.17 -4.09 11.36
N SER A 166 2.34 -4.28 11.98
CA SER A 166 2.89 -5.60 12.34
C SER A 166 1.89 -6.44 13.12
N THR A 167 1.17 -5.82 14.06
CA THR A 167 0.18 -6.51 14.88
C THR A 167 -1.02 -6.96 14.05
N ALA A 168 -1.49 -6.12 13.12
CA ALA A 168 -2.58 -6.48 12.21
C ALA A 168 -2.18 -7.62 11.25
N ASP A 169 -0.98 -7.51 10.66
CA ASP A 169 -0.44 -8.51 9.74
C ASP A 169 -0.25 -9.86 10.43
N PHE A 170 0.33 -9.86 11.63
CA PHE A 170 0.54 -11.08 12.40
C PHE A 170 -0.79 -11.78 12.74
N ARG A 171 -1.86 -11.02 13.02
CA ARG A 171 -3.21 -11.59 13.22
C ARG A 171 -3.75 -12.25 11.97
N GLN A 172 -3.48 -11.71 10.78
CA GLN A 172 -3.87 -12.31 9.50
C GLN A 172 -3.04 -13.55 9.19
N ILE A 173 -1.71 -13.48 9.37
CA ILE A 173 -0.77 -14.60 9.15
C ILE A 173 -1.12 -15.79 10.04
N ARG A 174 -1.43 -15.54 11.32
CA ARG A 174 -1.89 -16.61 12.24
C ARG A 174 -3.18 -17.29 11.81
N ARG A 175 -3.96 -16.67 10.92
CA ARG A 175 -5.17 -17.23 10.30
C ARG A 175 -4.90 -17.81 8.90
N GLY A 176 -3.64 -17.89 8.48
CA GLY A 176 -3.25 -18.37 7.14
C GLY A 176 -3.55 -17.38 6.00
N MET A 177 -3.73 -16.10 6.32
CA MET A 177 -4.04 -15.04 5.35
C MET A 177 -2.80 -14.17 5.10
N CYS A 178 -2.56 -13.83 3.83
CA CYS A 178 -1.52 -12.88 3.47
C CYS A 178 -2.01 -11.44 3.64
N PRO A 179 -1.23 -10.55 4.28
CA PRO A 179 -1.61 -9.15 4.40
C PRO A 179 -1.73 -8.40 3.08
N GLU A 180 -0.94 -8.77 2.07
CA GLU A 180 -0.90 -8.09 0.76
C GLU A 180 -1.97 -8.58 -0.22
N ALA A 181 -2.47 -9.80 0.00
CA ALA A 181 -3.43 -10.45 -0.88
C ALA A 181 -4.43 -11.26 -0.06
N THR A 182 -5.72 -10.95 -0.18
CA THR A 182 -6.82 -11.62 0.53
C THR A 182 -7.01 -13.10 0.14
N VAL A 183 -6.05 -13.71 -0.56
CA VAL A 183 -6.05 -15.13 -0.95
C VAL A 183 -5.07 -15.92 -0.09
N LEU A 184 -5.41 -17.18 0.19
CA LEU A 184 -4.56 -18.15 0.88
C LEU A 184 -3.25 -18.33 0.10
N TRP A 185 -2.17 -17.80 0.67
CA TRP A 185 -0.81 -17.85 0.12
C TRP A 185 -0.26 -19.29 -0.06
N LEU A 186 -0.86 -20.28 0.59
CA LEU A 186 -0.37 -21.65 0.64
C LEU A 186 -0.54 -22.47 -0.65
N ARG A 187 -1.28 -21.98 -1.67
CA ARG A 187 -1.56 -22.79 -2.87
C ARG A 187 -0.61 -22.56 -4.05
N HIS A 188 0.17 -21.48 -4.09
CA HIS A 188 0.85 -21.05 -5.34
C HIS A 188 2.36 -20.79 -5.21
N LEU A 189 3.01 -21.13 -4.10
CA LEU A 189 4.47 -21.14 -4.03
C LEU A 189 5.01 -22.58 -4.11
N PRO A 190 6.03 -22.85 -4.95
CA PRO A 190 6.87 -24.02 -4.73
C PRO A 190 7.46 -23.91 -3.32
N SER A 191 7.50 -25.02 -2.59
CA SER A 191 7.86 -25.10 -1.18
C SER A 191 9.12 -24.27 -0.85
N VAL A 192 8.93 -23.03 -0.41
CA VAL A 192 9.94 -22.34 0.39
C VAL A 192 9.90 -23.01 1.74
N SER A 193 10.94 -23.81 2.01
CA SER A 193 11.24 -24.34 3.32
C SER A 193 11.21 -23.20 4.34
N SER A 194 10.09 -23.08 5.03
CA SER A 194 10.00 -22.19 6.18
C SER A 194 11.00 -22.73 7.21
N PRO A 195 11.88 -21.91 7.81
CA PRO A 195 12.58 -22.35 9.00
C PRO A 195 11.50 -22.66 10.04
N THR A 196 11.41 -23.92 10.44
CA THR A 196 10.53 -24.39 11.50
C THR A 196 10.99 -23.77 12.82
N TYR A 197 10.57 -22.53 13.09
CA TYR A 197 10.47 -22.05 14.45
C TYR A 197 9.19 -22.65 15.03
N SER A 198 9.36 -23.69 15.84
CA SER A 198 8.30 -24.26 16.67
C SER A 198 7.78 -23.17 17.62
N LEU A 199 6.65 -22.56 17.27
CA LEU A 199 5.97 -21.54 18.09
C LEU A 199 5.15 -22.15 19.25
N THR A 200 5.47 -23.37 19.67
CA THR A 200 4.75 -24.08 20.74
C THR A 200 5.16 -23.63 22.15
N SER A 201 5.90 -22.52 22.30
CA SER A 201 6.37 -22.01 23.59
C SER A 201 5.84 -20.61 23.92
N LEU A 202 4.62 -20.27 23.49
CA LEU A 202 3.92 -19.06 23.92
C LEU A 202 2.48 -19.39 24.29
N ALA A 203 2.33 -20.11 25.41
CA ALA A 203 1.19 -19.96 26.31
C ALA A 203 1.77 -19.82 27.73
N PRO A 204 1.19 -18.99 28.59
CA PRO A 204 1.61 -18.90 30.00
C PRO A 204 1.46 -20.23 30.72
#